data_AF-A0A6H1ZN50-F1
#
_entry.id   AF-A0A6H1ZN50-F1
#
_cell.length_a   1.000
_cell.length_b   1.000
_cell.length_c   1.000
_cell.angle_alpha   90.00
_cell.angle_beta   90.00
_cell.angle_gamma   90.00
#
_symmetry.space_group_name_H-M   'P 1'
#
loop_
_entity.id
_entity.type
_entity.pdbx_description
1 polymer ?
#
loop_
_entity_poly.entity_id
_entity_poly.type
_entity_poly.pdbx_seq_one_letter_code
_entity_poly.pdbx_strand_id
1 'polypeptide(L)'
;MRKVGGSSSSRRSAAGSSYSSRGTASLRHLPNGVFIQLEAPYNVAFQEEFKKSIISKKRMWDANDKSWYVVKDQFDKLCHLLDKFYDEVLLLDFPKNEVAEDAWSKLWLLPGAPLEVVRATYKALAMLYHPDRGGDDAVMQLINGAYKEILGELVNGDT
;
A
#
# COMPACT_ATOMS: atom_id res chain seq x y z
N MET A 1 19.76 27.94 -5.42
CA MET A 1 19.65 26.67 -6.17
C MET A 1 19.53 25.52 -5.19
N ARG A 2 18.32 24.94 -5.01
CA ARG A 2 18.12 23.75 -4.19
C ARG A 2 17.95 22.55 -5.12
N LYS A 3 18.90 21.60 -5.08
CA LYS A 3 18.71 20.26 -5.64
C LYS A 3 17.77 19.51 -4.71
N VAL A 4 16.60 19.11 -5.21
CA VAL A 4 15.72 18.15 -4.54
C VAL A 4 15.99 16.80 -5.21
N GLY A 5 16.56 15.89 -4.45
CA GLY A 5 16.76 14.49 -4.84
C GLY A 5 16.03 13.58 -3.87
N GLY A 6 15.49 12.49 -4.39
CA GLY A 6 15.05 11.34 -3.58
C GLY A 6 13.68 10.77 -3.97
N SER A 7 13.53 10.24 -5.19
CA SER A 7 12.47 9.27 -5.47
C SER A 7 12.85 7.95 -4.79
N SER A 8 12.28 7.69 -3.61
CA SER A 8 12.43 6.43 -2.91
C SER A 8 11.46 5.39 -3.49
N SER A 9 11.97 4.52 -4.37
CA SER A 9 11.25 3.35 -4.86
C SER A 9 11.15 2.30 -3.75
N SER A 10 9.94 2.04 -3.25
CA SER A 10 9.67 0.91 -2.36
C SER A 10 9.71 -0.39 -3.17
N ARG A 11 10.71 -1.24 -2.89
CA ARG A 11 10.88 -2.56 -3.51
C ARG A 11 10.05 -3.59 -2.74
N ARG A 12 9.17 -4.31 -3.43
CA ARG A 12 8.65 -5.59 -2.96
C ARG A 12 9.33 -6.69 -3.76
N SER A 13 10.18 -7.49 -3.10
CA SER A 13 10.77 -8.70 -3.69
C SER A 13 9.88 -9.89 -3.36
N ALA A 14 9.29 -10.51 -4.39
CA ALA A 14 8.62 -11.81 -4.28
C ALA A 14 9.64 -12.93 -4.55
N ALA A 15 9.55 -14.00 -3.76
CA ALA A 15 10.48 -15.12 -3.81
C ALA A 15 10.20 -16.08 -4.98
N GLY A 16 11.26 -16.42 -5.71
CA GLY A 16 11.50 -17.74 -6.32
C GLY A 16 10.52 -18.24 -7.39
N SER A 17 10.77 -17.93 -8.66
CA SER A 17 10.34 -18.79 -9.76
C SER A 17 11.34 -18.73 -10.92
N SER A 18 11.93 -19.87 -11.27
CA SER A 18 13.03 -20.03 -12.24
C SER A 18 12.56 -19.96 -13.69
N TYR A 19 12.03 -18.80 -14.10
CA TYR A 19 11.76 -18.51 -15.51
C TYR A 19 12.65 -17.33 -15.94
N SER A 20 13.17 -17.42 -17.16
CA SER A 20 13.84 -16.33 -17.89
C SER A 20 13.22 -14.97 -17.54
N SER A 21 14.05 -14.01 -17.11
CA SER A 21 13.64 -12.72 -16.56
C SER A 21 12.41 -12.15 -17.28
N ARG A 22 11.26 -12.17 -16.61
CA ARG A 22 9.95 -11.79 -17.18
C ARG A 22 9.81 -10.27 -17.37
N GLY A 23 10.84 -9.52 -17.00
CA GLY A 23 10.93 -8.07 -17.16
C GLY A 23 10.24 -7.32 -16.02
N THR A 24 10.33 -6.00 -16.08
CA THR A 24 9.77 -5.09 -15.09
C THR A 24 8.54 -4.39 -15.69
N ALA A 25 7.42 -4.42 -14.97
CA ALA A 25 6.25 -3.59 -15.26
C ALA A 25 6.23 -2.36 -14.36
N SER A 26 5.59 -1.29 -14.79
CA SER A 26 5.35 -0.11 -13.95
C SER A 26 3.86 0.21 -13.89
N LEU A 27 3.42 0.58 -12.69
CA LEU A 27 2.11 1.18 -12.44
C LEU A 27 2.35 2.60 -11.98
N ARG A 28 1.63 3.56 -12.56
CA ARG A 28 1.65 4.96 -12.13
C ARG A 28 0.28 5.40 -11.67
N HIS A 29 0.19 5.91 -10.45
CA HIS A 29 -1.02 6.52 -9.94
C HIS A 29 -1.16 7.95 -10.51
N LEU A 30 -2.25 8.22 -11.21
CA LEU A 30 -2.45 9.54 -11.81
C LEU A 30 -3.06 10.53 -10.79
N PRO A 31 -2.75 11.85 -10.89
CA PRO A 31 -3.26 12.85 -9.96
C PRO A 31 -4.79 12.93 -9.89
N ASN A 32 -5.49 12.55 -10.97
CA ASN A 32 -6.96 12.51 -10.98
C ASN A 32 -7.55 11.40 -10.10
N GLY A 33 -6.74 10.43 -9.66
CA GLY A 33 -7.16 9.31 -8.81
C GLY A 33 -8.11 8.31 -9.46
N VAL A 34 -8.50 8.50 -10.73
CA VAL A 34 -9.48 7.67 -11.43
C VAL A 34 -8.80 6.51 -12.15
N PHE A 35 -7.64 6.77 -12.76
CA PHE A 35 -6.93 5.80 -13.57
C PHE A 35 -5.52 5.53 -13.03
N ILE A 36 -5.07 4.33 -13.33
CA ILE A 36 -3.70 3.86 -13.13
C ILE A 36 -3.14 3.61 -14.52
N GLN A 37 -2.02 4.24 -14.82
CA GLN A 37 -1.27 3.97 -16.04
C GLN A 37 -0.43 2.71 -15.81
N LEU A 38 -0.47 1.79 -16.77
CA LEU A 38 0.31 0.57 -16.82
C LEU A 38 1.23 0.64 -18.03
N GLU A 39 2.52 0.50 -17.77
CA GLU A 39 3.54 0.24 -18.78
C GLU A 39 4.15 -1.13 -18.51
N ALA A 40 4.23 -1.97 -19.53
CA ALA A 40 4.83 -3.28 -19.41
C ALA A 40 5.46 -3.73 -20.74
N PRO A 41 6.53 -4.54 -20.69
CA PRO A 41 7.08 -5.19 -21.87
C PRO A 41 6.00 -5.93 -22.67
N TYR A 42 6.16 -5.98 -23.99
CA TYR A 42 5.22 -6.70 -24.83
C TYR A 42 5.27 -8.21 -24.52
N ASN A 43 4.18 -8.72 -23.95
CA ASN A 43 3.97 -10.12 -23.65
C ASN A 43 2.57 -10.52 -24.10
N VAL A 44 2.48 -11.41 -25.09
CA VAL A 44 1.21 -11.83 -25.71
C VAL A 44 0.29 -12.51 -24.68
N ALA A 45 0.84 -13.43 -23.88
CA ALA A 45 0.09 -14.15 -22.87
C ALA A 45 -0.47 -13.20 -21.79
N PHE A 46 0.34 -12.23 -21.36
CA PHE A 46 -0.12 -11.16 -20.47
C PHE A 46 -1.25 -10.35 -21.11
N GLN A 47 -1.12 -9.92 -22.37
CA GLN A 47 -2.16 -9.12 -23.01
C GLN A 47 -3.49 -9.85 -23.15
N GLU A 48 -3.48 -11.14 -23.46
CA GLU A 48 -4.69 -11.95 -23.55
C GLU A 48 -5.36 -12.09 -22.18
N GLU A 49 -4.58 -12.40 -21.15
CA GLU A 49 -5.12 -12.55 -19.80
C GLU A 49 -5.58 -11.20 -19.21
N PHE A 50 -4.83 -10.13 -19.45
CA PHE A 50 -5.23 -8.76 -19.13
C PHE A 50 -6.57 -8.39 -19.77
N LYS A 51 -6.74 -8.73 -21.05
CA LYS A 51 -7.97 -8.43 -21.79
C LYS A 51 -9.18 -9.23 -21.29
N LYS A 52 -8.95 -10.44 -20.75
CA LYS A 52 -9.96 -11.30 -20.13
C LYS A 52 -10.32 -10.84 -18.71
N SER A 53 -9.32 -10.48 -17.90
CA SER A 53 -9.48 -10.18 -16.47
C SER A 53 -10.03 -8.79 -16.20
N ILE A 54 -9.64 -7.81 -17.00
CA ILE A 54 -10.17 -6.45 -16.92
C ILE A 54 -11.28 -6.33 -17.97
N ILE A 55 -12.37 -5.62 -17.69
CA ILE A 55 -13.42 -5.42 -18.70
C ILE A 55 -13.04 -4.28 -19.65
N SER A 56 -13.42 -4.37 -20.92
CA SER A 56 -13.00 -3.38 -21.93
C SER A 56 -13.37 -1.93 -21.57
N LYS A 57 -14.49 -1.71 -20.87
CA LYS A 57 -14.94 -0.37 -20.43
C LYS A 57 -14.10 0.23 -19.29
N LYS A 58 -13.27 -0.59 -18.63
CA LYS A 58 -12.43 -0.20 -17.49
C LYS A 58 -10.95 -0.10 -17.88
N ARG A 59 -10.64 -0.21 -19.17
CA ARG A 59 -9.30 -0.01 -19.72
C ARG A 59 -9.34 0.83 -20.99
N MET A 60 -8.26 1.54 -21.26
CA MET A 60 -8.06 2.32 -22.47
C MET A 60 -6.60 2.18 -22.90
N TRP A 61 -6.36 1.99 -24.20
CA TRP A 61 -5.01 2.01 -24.75
C TRP A 61 -4.71 3.41 -25.28
N ASP A 62 -3.56 3.96 -24.92
CA ASP A 62 -3.02 5.16 -25.55
C ASP A 62 -1.87 4.78 -26.48
N ALA A 63 -2.00 5.14 -27.76
CA ALA A 63 -0.99 4.84 -28.76
C ALA A 63 0.23 5.77 -28.70
N ASN A 64 0.09 6.98 -28.18
CA ASN A 64 1.18 7.96 -28.09
C ASN A 64 2.19 7.50 -27.04
N ASP A 65 1.69 7.15 -25.85
CA ASP A 65 2.50 6.75 -24.70
C ASP A 65 2.70 5.23 -24.61
N LYS A 66 2.12 4.48 -25.55
CA LYS A 66 2.13 3.00 -25.60
C LYS A 66 1.79 2.37 -24.24
N SER A 67 0.77 2.92 -23.60
CA SER A 67 0.40 2.61 -22.22
C SER A 67 -1.06 2.19 -22.12
N TRP A 68 -1.35 1.32 -21.16
CA TRP A 68 -2.72 1.02 -20.77
C TRP A 68 -3.14 1.93 -19.61
N TYR A 69 -4.34 2.49 -19.68
CA TYR A 69 -4.97 3.20 -18.59
C TYR A 69 -6.08 2.33 -18.03
N VAL A 70 -6.03 2.02 -16.74
CA VAL A 70 -6.96 1.10 -16.07
C VAL A 70 -7.66 1.85 -14.95
N VAL A 71 -8.98 1.69 -14.82
CA VAL A 71 -9.73 2.31 -13.70
C VAL A 71 -9.22 1.76 -12.36
N LYS A 72 -9.01 2.65 -11.38
CA LYS A 72 -8.40 2.33 -10.08
C LYS A 72 -9.10 1.20 -9.32
N ASP A 73 -10.41 1.02 -9.50
CA ASP A 73 -11.17 -0.08 -8.87
C ASP A 73 -10.75 -1.49 -9.32
N GLN A 74 -9.97 -1.61 -10.40
CA GLN A 74 -9.38 -2.87 -10.84
C GLN A 74 -7.95 -3.09 -10.31
N PHE A 75 -7.44 -2.21 -9.43
CA PHE A 75 -6.04 -2.25 -8.99
C PHE A 75 -5.62 -3.61 -8.42
N ASP A 76 -6.43 -4.22 -7.55
CA ASP A 76 -6.08 -5.51 -6.96
C ASP A 76 -5.94 -6.60 -8.01
N LYS A 77 -6.89 -6.67 -8.96
CA LYS A 77 -6.82 -7.64 -10.08
C LYS A 77 -5.60 -7.38 -10.96
N LEU A 78 -5.29 -6.11 -11.20
CA LEU A 78 -4.12 -5.71 -11.97
C LEU A 78 -2.84 -6.16 -11.28
N CYS A 79 -2.70 -5.93 -9.97
CA CYS A 79 -1.56 -6.39 -9.18
C CYS A 79 -1.39 -7.92 -9.22
N HIS A 80 -2.46 -8.69 -9.03
CA HIS A 80 -2.40 -10.15 -9.11
C HIS A 80 -1.96 -10.64 -10.50
N LEU A 81 -2.43 -9.96 -11.55
CA LEU A 81 -2.02 -10.28 -12.91
C LEU A 81 -0.54 -9.97 -13.13
N LEU A 82 -0.05 -8.82 -12.67
CA LEU A 82 1.35 -8.46 -12.85
C LEU A 82 2.29 -9.39 -12.08
N ASP A 83 1.92 -9.80 -10.87
CA ASP A 83 2.70 -10.75 -10.05
C ASP A 83 2.88 -12.12 -10.75
N LYS A 84 1.89 -12.54 -11.55
CA LYS A 84 1.98 -13.76 -12.36
C LYS A 84 2.96 -13.62 -13.53
N PHE A 85 3.06 -12.43 -14.13
CA PHE A 85 3.70 -12.24 -15.43
C PHE A 85 5.02 -11.46 -15.41
N TYR A 86 5.36 -10.78 -14.33
CA TYR A 86 6.57 -9.94 -14.23
C TYR A 86 7.28 -10.22 -12.91
N ASP A 87 8.61 -10.12 -12.92
CA ASP A 87 9.41 -10.38 -11.72
C ASP A 87 9.42 -9.18 -10.78
N GLU A 88 9.24 -7.98 -11.34
CA GLU A 88 9.23 -6.73 -10.62
C GLU A 88 8.10 -5.82 -11.13
N VAL A 89 7.41 -5.20 -10.18
CA VAL A 89 6.39 -4.18 -10.44
C VAL A 89 6.76 -2.90 -9.71
N LEU A 90 7.08 -1.86 -10.48
CA LEU A 90 7.40 -0.54 -9.95
C LEU A 90 6.12 0.25 -9.73
N LEU A 91 5.90 0.69 -8.48
CA LEU A 91 4.82 1.61 -8.14
C LEU A 91 5.34 3.05 -8.19
N LEU A 92 4.88 3.83 -9.16
CA LEU A 92 5.27 5.21 -9.43
C LEU A 92 4.17 6.17 -9.01
N ASP A 93 4.54 7.25 -8.32
CA ASP A 93 3.64 8.35 -7.95
C ASP A 93 2.39 7.90 -7.16
N PHE A 94 2.41 6.69 -6.60
CA PHE A 94 1.41 6.27 -5.63
C PHE A 94 1.53 7.19 -4.43
N PRO A 95 0.40 7.65 -3.86
CA PRO A 95 0.45 8.32 -2.59
C PRO A 95 1.26 7.40 -1.69
N LYS A 96 2.35 7.93 -1.11
CA LYS A 96 2.93 7.25 0.04
C LYS A 96 1.74 7.03 0.96
N ASN A 97 1.59 5.82 1.45
CA ASN A 97 0.73 5.60 2.58
C ASN A 97 1.39 6.46 3.67
N GLU A 98 1.01 7.74 3.75
CA GLU A 98 1.17 8.53 4.95
C GLU A 98 0.39 7.69 5.93
N VAL A 99 1.12 6.84 6.65
CA VAL A 99 0.57 6.03 7.73
C VAL A 99 -0.14 7.07 8.56
N ALA A 100 -1.46 7.13 8.46
CA ALA A 100 -2.22 8.24 8.96
C ALA A 100 -1.79 8.40 10.41
N GLU A 101 -1.13 9.48 10.81
CA GLU A 101 -0.53 9.59 12.16
C GLU A 101 -1.61 9.77 13.24
N ASP A 102 -2.80 9.25 12.99
CA ASP A 102 -3.88 9.10 13.95
C ASP A 102 -3.54 8.09 15.03
N ALA A 103 -4.35 8.08 16.08
CA ALA A 103 -4.17 7.20 17.22
C ALA A 103 -4.27 5.71 16.84
N TRP A 104 -5.12 5.35 15.88
CA TRP A 104 -5.36 3.97 15.48
C TRP A 104 -4.11 3.37 14.84
N SER A 105 -3.47 4.09 13.92
CA SER A 105 -2.25 3.62 13.27
C SER A 105 -1.06 3.51 14.24
N LYS A 106 -0.96 4.38 15.25
CA LYS A 106 0.08 4.30 16.30
C LYS A 106 -0.01 3.02 17.12
N LEU A 107 -1.20 2.42 17.20
CA LEU A 107 -1.41 1.09 17.77
C LEU A 107 -1.49 -0.02 16.71
N TRP A 108 -1.22 0.26 15.44
CA TRP A 108 -1.34 -0.71 14.33
C TRP A 108 -2.75 -1.29 14.18
N LEU A 109 -3.77 -0.46 14.43
CA LEU A 109 -5.18 -0.80 14.33
C LEU A 109 -5.85 -0.01 13.21
N LEU A 110 -6.97 -0.55 12.72
CA LEU A 110 -7.90 0.20 11.88
C LEU A 110 -8.90 0.96 12.76
N PRO A 111 -9.39 2.14 12.33
CA PRO A 111 -10.47 2.85 13.00
C PRO A 111 -11.69 1.96 13.27
N GLY A 112 -12.21 2.02 14.49
CA GLY A 112 -13.37 1.20 14.92
C GLY A 112 -13.01 -0.23 15.34
N ALA A 113 -11.73 -0.56 15.54
CA ALA A 113 -11.37 -1.85 16.10
C ALA A 113 -12.01 -2.06 17.50
N PRO A 114 -12.52 -3.28 17.82
CA PRO A 114 -13.17 -3.54 19.09
C PRO A 114 -12.29 -3.23 20.30
N LEU A 115 -12.90 -2.77 21.40
CA LEU A 115 -12.18 -2.37 22.63
C LEU A 115 -11.22 -3.46 23.15
N GLU A 116 -11.60 -4.72 23.04
CA GLU A 116 -10.75 -5.85 23.45
C GLU A 116 -9.47 -5.96 22.60
N VAL A 117 -9.58 -5.71 21.29
CA VAL A 117 -8.45 -5.69 20.36
C VAL A 117 -7.53 -4.49 20.67
N VAL A 118 -8.11 -3.32 20.97
CA VAL A 118 -7.35 -2.13 21.37
C VAL A 118 -6.53 -2.42 22.64
N ARG A 119 -7.16 -3.00 23.66
CA ARG A 119 -6.51 -3.37 24.93
C ARG A 119 -5.41 -4.41 24.74
N ALA A 120 -5.67 -5.45 23.96
CA ALA A 120 -4.69 -6.50 23.69
C ALA A 120 -3.46 -5.95 22.97
N THR A 121 -3.67 -5.09 21.98
CA THR A 121 -2.60 -4.50 21.18
C THR A 121 -1.77 -3.51 21.99
N TYR A 122 -2.42 -2.64 22.77
CA TYR A 122 -1.73 -1.77 23.72
C TYR A 122 -0.83 -2.57 24.67
N LYS A 123 -1.35 -3.65 25.27
CA LYS A 123 -0.57 -4.50 26.18
C LYS A 123 0.63 -5.14 25.48
N ALA A 124 0.45 -5.64 24.27
CA ALA A 124 1.53 -6.24 23.49
C ALA A 124 2.63 -5.22 23.15
N LEU A 125 2.25 -4.03 22.67
CA LEU A 125 3.17 -2.95 22.35
C LEU A 125 3.88 -2.41 23.61
N ALA A 126 3.16 -2.25 24.71
CA ALA A 126 3.75 -1.85 25.99
C ALA A 126 4.81 -2.86 26.45
N MET A 127 4.52 -4.17 26.37
CA MET A 127 5.51 -5.20 26.73
C MET A 127 6.76 -5.17 25.84
N LEU A 128 6.63 -4.75 24.58
CA LEU A 128 7.72 -4.68 23.62
C LEU A 128 8.57 -3.41 23.79
N TYR A 129 7.94 -2.26 24.03
CA TYR A 129 8.58 -0.95 24.02
C TYR A 129 8.76 -0.31 25.41
N HIS A 130 8.43 -1.00 26.50
CA HIS A 130 8.61 -0.46 27.85
C HIS A 130 10.08 -0.12 28.12
N PRO A 131 10.41 1.09 28.64
CA PRO A 131 11.79 1.50 28.91
C PRO A 131 12.50 0.55 29.90
N ASP A 132 11.81 0.09 30.94
CA ASP A 132 12.37 -0.90 31.90
C ASP A 132 12.77 -2.24 31.28
N ARG A 133 12.35 -2.52 30.04
CA ARG A 133 12.68 -3.73 29.29
C ARG A 133 13.66 -3.47 28.15
N GLY A 134 14.33 -2.31 28.14
CA GLY A 134 15.23 -1.87 27.08
C GLY A 134 14.52 -1.24 25.89
N GLY A 135 13.25 -0.86 26.05
CA GLY A 135 12.50 -0.09 25.06
C GLY A 135 12.78 1.41 25.11
N ASP A 136 12.00 2.17 24.35
CA ASP A 136 12.17 3.62 24.17
C ASP A 136 11.01 4.37 24.85
N ASP A 137 11.34 5.30 25.74
CA ASP A 137 10.35 6.09 26.50
C ASP A 137 9.48 6.96 25.58
N ALA A 138 10.04 7.57 24.53
CA ALA A 138 9.29 8.37 23.59
C ALA A 138 8.29 7.51 22.80
N VAL A 139 8.69 6.28 22.43
CA VAL A 139 7.78 5.32 21.78
C VAL A 139 6.65 4.91 22.74
N MET A 140 6.96 4.66 24.01
CA MET A 140 5.96 4.32 25.03
C MET A 140 4.97 5.48 25.26
N GLN A 141 5.44 6.73 25.28
CA GLN A 141 4.59 7.91 25.39
C GLN A 141 3.63 8.04 24.20
N LEU A 142 4.11 7.78 22.98
CA LEU A 142 3.26 7.76 21.78
C LEU A 142 2.16 6.69 21.88
N ILE A 143 2.50 5.48 22.29
CA ILE A 143 1.56 4.37 22.51
C ILE A 143 0.50 4.76 23.56
N ASN A 144 0.93 5.34 24.69
CA ASN A 144 0.03 5.78 25.76
C ASN A 144 -0.93 6.89 25.31
N GLY A 145 -0.43 7.86 24.54
CA GLY A 145 -1.24 8.94 23.99
C GLY A 145 -2.32 8.40 23.06
N ALA A 146 -1.93 7.56 22.11
CA ALA A 146 -2.83 6.92 21.15
C ALA A 146 -3.92 6.09 21.84
N TYR A 147 -3.55 5.30 22.85
CA TYR A 147 -4.51 4.49 23.61
C TYR A 147 -5.57 5.34 24.31
N LYS A 148 -5.18 6.46 24.93
CA LYS A 148 -6.12 7.39 25.58
C LYS A 148 -7.09 8.03 24.59
N GLU A 149 -6.58 8.46 23.44
CA GLU A 149 -7.39 9.09 22.39
C GLU A 149 -8.47 8.13 21.87
N ILE A 150 -8.09 6.89 21.53
CA ILE A 150 -9.03 5.85 21.09
C ILE A 150 -10.09 5.53 22.15
N LEU A 151 -9.70 5.42 23.42
CA LEU A 151 -10.67 5.20 24.50
C LEU A 151 -11.66 6.36 24.62
N GLY A 152 -11.20 7.60 24.45
CA GLY A 152 -12.06 8.77 24.41
C GLY A 152 -13.06 8.71 23.24
N GLU A 153 -12.59 8.34 22.05
CA GLU A 153 -13.46 8.17 20.87
C GLU A 153 -14.53 7.10 21.08
N LEU A 154 -14.15 5.93 21.57
CA LEU A 154 -15.08 4.80 21.78
C LEU A 154 -16.14 5.12 22.84
N VAL A 155 -15.79 5.84 23.90
CA VAL A 155 -16.76 6.24 24.95
C VAL A 155 -17.73 7.31 24.45
N ASN A 156 -17.28 8.22 23.58
CA ASN A 156 -18.10 9.31 23.04
C ASN A 156 -18.91 8.91 21.79
N GLY A 157 -18.56 7.81 21.12
CA GLY A 157 -19.22 7.31 19.91
C GLY A 157 -20.42 6.39 20.14
N ASP A 158 -20.73 6.05 21.40
CA ASP A 158 -21.85 5.19 21.80
C ASP A 158 -23.16 5.96 22.13
N THR A 159 -23.32 7.19 21.63
CA THR A 159 -24.59 7.97 21.69
C THR A 159 -25.24 8.11 20.32
#